data_AF-A0A4Y2H8A3-F1
#
_entry.id   AF-A0A4Y2H8A3-F1
#
_cell.length_a   1.000
_cell.length_b   1.000
_cell.length_c   1.000
_cell.angle_alpha   90.00
_cell.angle_beta   90.00
_cell.angle_gamma   90.00
#
_symmetry.space_group_name_H-M   'P 1'
#
loop_
_entity.id
_entity.type
_entity.pdbx_description
1 polymer ?
#
loop_
_entity_poly.entity_id
_entity_poly.type
_entity_poly.pdbx_seq_one_letter_code
_entity_poly.pdbx_strand_id
1 'polypeptide(L)'
;MRKGTKSALYKAFKPRTRDFNAESGAYIIDGGYLLHRVIWKRETFSSVCDNYATYVRTMYKSTALVIFDGYPENETVGGTKCAERDRRTQTQMSSEVMFNATMIRTVS
;
A
#
# COMPACT_ATOMS: atom_id res chain seq x y z
N MET A 1 -8.37 5.50 -10.00
CA MET A 1 -7.20 6.36 -10.21
C MET A 1 -6.79 6.19 -11.64
N ARG A 2 -6.81 7.25 -12.45
CA ARG A 2 -6.22 7.22 -13.78
C ARG A 2 -4.74 6.87 -13.57
N LYS A 3 -4.33 5.65 -13.94
CA LYS A 3 -2.95 5.22 -13.74
C LYS A 3 -2.09 6.03 -14.69
N GLY A 4 -1.23 6.89 -14.14
CA GLY A 4 -0.18 7.51 -14.93
C GLY A 4 0.80 6.46 -15.46
N THR A 5 1.58 6.83 -16.48
CA THR A 5 2.62 5.99 -17.08
C THR A 5 3.87 5.85 -16.19
N LYS A 6 3.81 6.25 -14.92
CA LYS A 6 4.93 6.18 -13.94
C LYS A 6 5.52 4.77 -13.83
N SER A 7 4.68 3.74 -13.94
CA SER A 7 5.14 2.33 -13.95
C SER A 7 5.89 1.94 -15.23
N ALA A 8 5.70 2.65 -16.35
CA ALA A 8 6.46 2.41 -17.58
C ALA A 8 7.92 2.84 -17.44
N LEU A 9 8.19 3.92 -16.68
CA LEU A 9 9.56 4.35 -16.37
C LEU A 9 10.33 3.29 -15.59
N TYR A 10 9.65 2.52 -14.73
CA TYR A 10 10.29 1.42 -13.98
C TYR A 10 10.96 0.40 -14.91
N LYS A 11 10.37 0.12 -16.08
CA LYS A 11 10.92 -0.81 -17.07
C LYS A 11 12.22 -0.30 -17.71
N ALA A 12 12.47 1.01 -17.68
CA ALA A 12 13.67 1.61 -18.23
C ALA A 12 14.89 1.47 -17.30
N PHE A 13 14.67 1.19 -16.00
CA PHE A 13 15.75 1.01 -15.05
C PHE A 13 16.22 -0.44 -15.01
N LYS A 14 17.54 -0.65 -14.96
CA LYS A 14 18.13 -1.97 -14.70
C LYS A 14 18.12 -2.24 -13.20
N PRO A 15 17.65 -3.41 -12.74
CA PRO A 15 17.75 -3.78 -11.33
C PRO A 15 19.21 -3.75 -10.88
N ARG A 16 19.47 -3.12 -9.73
CA ARG A 16 20.79 -3.09 -9.11
C ARG A 16 20.72 -3.93 -7.85
N THR A 17 21.57 -4.96 -7.76
CA THR A 17 21.61 -5.93 -6.66
C THR A 17 22.70 -5.62 -5.62
N ARG A 18 23.36 -4.45 -5.71
CA ARG A 18 24.34 -4.07 -4.70
C ARG A 18 23.63 -3.84 -3.37
N ASP A 19 24.15 -4.47 -2.32
CA ASP A 19 23.79 -4.14 -0.95
C ASP A 19 24.14 -2.68 -0.70
N PHE A 20 23.11 -1.84 -0.59
CA PHE A 20 23.30 -0.49 -0.13
C PHE A 20 23.61 -0.57 1.36
N ASN A 21 24.83 -0.19 1.76
CA ASN A 21 25.09 0.11 3.16
C ASN A 21 24.28 1.35 3.53
N ALA A 22 23.08 1.12 4.02
CA ALA A 22 22.12 2.13 4.44
C ALA A 22 22.09 2.23 5.97
N GLU A 23 23.18 1.95 6.69
CA GLU A 23 23.24 2.03 8.16
C GLU A 23 22.68 3.36 8.68
N SER A 24 23.03 4.49 8.05
CA SER A 24 22.50 5.83 8.35
C SER A 24 21.28 6.25 7.51
N GLY A 25 20.84 5.41 6.57
CA GLY A 25 19.74 5.71 5.66
C GLY A 25 18.36 5.49 6.28
N ALA A 26 17.40 6.32 5.87
CA ALA A 26 15.98 6.13 6.13
C ALA A 26 15.32 5.33 5.00
N TYR A 27 14.43 4.39 5.36
CA TYR A 27 13.62 3.66 4.40
C TYR A 27 12.27 4.37 4.24
N ILE A 28 11.95 4.77 3.01
CA ILE A 28 10.65 5.31 2.63
C ILE A 28 10.00 4.32 1.66
N ILE A 29 8.86 3.78 2.03
CA ILE A 29 8.22 2.65 1.36
C ILE A 29 6.88 3.10 0.80
N ASP A 30 6.65 2.86 -0.50
CA ASP A 30 5.31 2.94 -1.09
C ASP A 30 4.47 1.77 -0.54
N GLY A 31 3.51 2.12 0.32
CA GLY A 31 2.75 1.14 1.07
C GLY A 31 1.83 0.30 0.19
N GLY A 32 1.22 0.93 -0.82
CA GLY A 32 0.36 0.26 -1.78
C GLY A 32 1.13 -0.68 -2.69
N TYR A 33 2.32 -0.27 -3.16
CA TYR A 33 3.18 -1.14 -3.94
C TYR A 33 3.61 -2.38 -3.15
N LEU A 34 4.07 -2.20 -1.90
CA LEU A 34 4.53 -3.32 -1.06
C LEU A 34 3.39 -4.31 -0.80
N LEU A 35 2.19 -3.81 -0.51
CA LEU A 35 1.01 -4.64 -0.26
C LEU A 35 0.67 -5.53 -1.46
N HIS A 36 0.88 -5.04 -2.69
CA HIS A 36 0.66 -5.82 -3.91
C HIS A 36 1.83 -6.73 -4.29
N ARG A 37 3.06 -6.41 -3.85
CA ARG A 37 4.26 -7.13 -4.29
C ARG A 37 4.57 -8.35 -3.44
N VAL A 38 4.29 -8.30 -2.15
CA VAL A 38 4.52 -9.40 -1.22
C VAL A 38 3.34 -10.36 -1.23
N ILE A 39 3.62 -11.66 -1.14
CA ILE A 39 2.60 -12.70 -1.03
C ILE A 39 2.20 -12.82 0.44
N TRP A 40 1.03 -12.29 0.79
CA TRP A 40 0.45 -12.39 2.13
C TRP A 40 -0.36 -13.68 2.28
N LYS A 41 -0.24 -14.34 3.44
CA LYS A 41 -1.08 -15.50 3.76
C LYS A 41 -2.54 -15.11 3.81
N ARG A 42 -3.42 -16.07 3.52
CA ARG A 42 -4.86 -15.89 3.57
C ARG A 42 -5.33 -15.98 5.02
N GLU A 43 -5.32 -14.83 5.68
CA GLU A 43 -5.66 -14.68 7.11
C GLU A 43 -6.71 -13.59 7.30
N THR A 44 -7.00 -13.27 8.57
CA THR A 44 -7.88 -12.14 8.91
C THR A 44 -7.27 -10.81 8.50
N PHE A 45 -8.11 -9.79 8.30
CA PHE A 45 -7.64 -8.44 8.00
C PHE A 45 -6.63 -7.94 9.04
N SER A 46 -6.89 -8.15 10.34
CA SER A 46 -5.96 -7.78 11.41
C SER A 46 -4.62 -8.48 11.25
N SER A 47 -4.63 -9.80 11.04
CA SER A 47 -3.41 -10.58 10.88
C SER A 47 -2.59 -10.11 9.66
N VAL A 48 -3.25 -9.73 8.56
CA VAL A 48 -2.57 -9.15 7.40
C VAL A 48 -1.91 -7.82 7.75
N CYS A 49 -2.57 -6.94 8.50
CA CYS A 49 -1.97 -5.68 8.97
C CYS A 49 -0.76 -5.93 9.89
N ASP A 50 -0.86 -6.88 10.82
CA ASP A 50 0.22 -7.24 11.74
C ASP A 50 1.41 -7.85 11.00
N ASN A 51 1.15 -8.74 10.05
CA ASN A 51 2.16 -9.34 9.17
C ASN A 51 2.83 -8.27 8.30
N TYR A 52 2.06 -7.32 7.78
CA TYR A 52 2.59 -6.21 6.98
C TYR A 52 3.56 -5.35 7.80
N ALA A 53 3.15 -4.93 9.00
CA ALA A 53 4.00 -4.14 9.89
C ALA A 53 5.25 -4.92 10.32
N THR A 54 5.09 -6.19 10.65
CA THR A 54 6.21 -7.07 11.04
C THR A 54 7.19 -7.26 9.90
N TYR A 55 6.70 -7.48 8.68
CA TYR A 55 7.53 -7.57 7.48
C TYR A 55 8.35 -6.30 7.26
N VAL A 56 7.72 -5.12 7.36
CA VAL A 56 8.41 -3.83 7.20
C VAL A 56 9.54 -3.66 8.22
N ARG A 57 9.28 -3.95 9.50
CA ARG A 57 10.29 -3.83 10.56
C ARG A 57 11.45 -4.80 10.37
N THR A 58 11.16 -6.02 9.92
CA THR A 58 12.15 -7.10 9.79
C THR A 58 13.02 -6.94 8.53
N MET A 59 12.41 -6.56 7.40
CA MET A 59 13.10 -6.49 6.11
C MET A 59 13.78 -5.15 5.85
N TYR A 60 13.37 -4.10 6.55
CA TYR A 60 13.92 -2.75 6.39
C TYR A 60 14.50 -2.28 7.73
N LYS A 61 13.74 -1.51 8.51
CA LYS A 61 14.09 -1.05 9.87
C LYS A 61 12.81 -0.76 10.64
N SER A 62 12.89 -0.75 11.97
CA SER A 62 11.81 -0.25 12.83
C SER A 62 11.48 1.23 12.60
N THR A 63 12.44 2.00 12.07
CA THR A 63 12.32 3.42 11.72
C THR A 63 11.84 3.66 10.28
N ALA A 64 11.47 2.62 9.53
CA ALA A 64 10.98 2.76 8.17
C ALA A 64 9.64 3.52 8.14
N LEU A 65 9.50 4.44 7.18
CA LEU A 65 8.28 5.18 6.94
C LEU A 65 7.51 4.54 5.78
N VAL A 66 6.26 4.17 6.02
CA VAL A 66 5.36 3.64 5.00
C VAL A 66 4.37 4.72 4.59
N ILE A 67 4.29 5.01 3.29
CA ILE A 67 3.41 6.05 2.74
C ILE A 67 2.30 5.38 1.92
N PHE A 68 1.04 5.60 2.33
CA PHE A 68 -0.14 5.22 1.55
C PHE A 68 -0.67 6.44 0.78
N ASP A 69 -0.28 6.56 -0.48
CA ASP A 69 -0.61 7.73 -1.31
C ASP A 69 -2.13 7.91 -1.52
N GLY A 70 -2.53 9.18 -1.47
CA GLY A 70 -3.87 9.68 -1.74
C GLY A 70 -4.86 9.57 -0.59
N TYR A 71 -4.44 9.06 0.57
CA TYR A 71 -5.17 9.18 1.82
C TYR A 71 -4.70 10.43 2.57
N PRO A 72 -5.62 11.27 3.07
CA PRO A 72 -5.25 12.44 3.84
C PRO A 72 -4.82 12.03 5.26
N GLU A 73 -3.98 12.84 5.90
CA GLU A 73 -3.65 12.65 7.33
C GLU A 73 -4.86 12.93 8.23
N ASN A 74 -5.73 13.85 7.81
CA ASN A 74 -6.96 14.22 8.50
C ASN A 74 -8.16 13.87 7.61
N GLU A 75 -9.11 13.11 8.13
CA GLU A 75 -10.32 12.68 7.41
C GLU A 75 -11.18 13.85 6.90
N THR A 76 -11.09 15.03 7.53
CA THR A 76 -11.80 16.24 7.10
C THR A 76 -11.21 16.88 5.84
N VAL A 77 -9.95 16.58 5.51
CA VAL A 77 -9.27 17.07 4.31
C VAL A 77 -9.48 16.03 3.22
N GLY A 78 -10.37 16.27 2.27
CA GLY A 78 -10.62 15.32 1.17
C GLY A 78 -9.33 14.95 0.42
N GLY A 79 -8.94 13.67 0.46
CA GLY A 79 -7.77 13.16 -0.26
C GLY A 79 -8.07 12.81 -1.72
N THR A 80 -7.02 12.59 -2.52
CA THR A 80 -7.18 12.18 -3.93
C THR A 80 -7.87 10.83 -4.07
N LYS A 81 -7.78 9.95 -3.05
CA LYS A 81 -8.56 8.70 -2.98
C LYS A 81 -10.04 8.94 -2.74
N CYS A 82 -10.41 9.91 -1.92
CA CYS A 82 -11.80 10.27 -1.65
C CYS A 82 -12.44 10.83 -2.92
N ALA A 83 -11.82 11.82 -3.56
CA ALA A 83 -12.31 12.39 -4.81
C ALA A 83 -12.47 11.34 -5.93
N GLU A 84 -11.53 10.39 -6.05
CA GLU A 84 -11.67 9.29 -7.01
C GLU A 84 -12.75 8.27 -6.63
N ARG A 85 -13.02 8.07 -5.33
CA ARG A 85 -14.13 7.22 -4.87
C ARG A 85 -15.46 7.86 -5.25
N ASP A 86 -15.64 9.15 -4.97
CA ASP A 86 -16.86 9.91 -5.30
C ASP A 86 -17.11 9.95 -6.82
N ARG A 87 -16.05 10.12 -7.60
CA ARG A 87 -16.17 10.06 -9.07
C ARG A 87 -16.62 8.68 -9.56
N ARG A 88 -16.20 7.59 -8.91
CA ARG A 88 -16.57 6.22 -9.32
C ARG A 88 -18.01 5.88 -8.95
N THR A 89 -18.46 6.31 -7.77
CA THR A 89 -19.85 6.10 -7.32
C THR A 89 -20.87 6.74 -8.26
N GLN A 90 -20.51 7.82 -8.96
CA GLN A 90 -21.35 8.42 -10.00
C GLN A 90 -21.56 7.54 -11.24
N THR A 91 -20.68 6.56 -11.50
CA THR A 91 -20.68 5.77 -12.75
C THR A 91 -21.00 4.30 -12.56
N GLN A 92 -20.68 3.73 -11.39
CA GLN A 92 -20.85 2.31 -11.08
C GLN A 92 -21.19 2.16 -9.61
N MET A 93 -22.18 1.31 -9.31
CA MET A 93 -22.51 0.91 -7.95
C MET A 93 -22.06 -0.52 -7.69
N SER A 94 -21.22 -0.70 -6.68
CA SER A 94 -20.83 -2.00 -6.12
C SER A 94 -21.73 -2.32 -4.93
N SER A 95 -21.83 -3.60 -4.56
CA SER A 95 -22.30 -3.98 -3.23
C SER A 95 -21.45 -3.29 -2.16
N GLU A 96 -22.11 -2.78 -1.13
CA GLU A 96 -21.43 -2.28 0.06
C GLU A 96 -20.82 -3.46 0.82
N VAL A 97 -19.53 -3.35 1.14
CA VAL A 97 -18.79 -4.37 1.89
C VAL A 97 -18.27 -3.73 3.15
N MET A 98 -18.80 -4.16 4.29
CA MET A 98 -18.34 -3.74 5.61
C MET A 98 -17.17 -4.62 6.03
N PHE A 99 -15.98 -4.04 6.13
CA PHE A 99 -14.81 -4.74 6.61
C PHE A 99 -14.77 -4.75 8.13
N ASN A 100 -14.39 -5.90 8.71
CA ASN A 100 -14.06 -6.01 10.12
C ASN A 100 -12.70 -6.71 10.30
N ALA A 101 -12.09 -6.53 11.48
CA ALA A 101 -10.76 -7.05 11.78
C ALA A 101 -10.65 -8.58 11.62
N THR A 102 -11.72 -9.31 11.92
CA THR A 102 -11.79 -10.78 11.87
C THR A 102 -12.12 -11.34 10.48
N MET A 103 -12.46 -10.48 9.52
CA MET A 103 -12.85 -10.91 8.19
C MET A 103 -11.67 -11.55 7.46
N ILE A 104 -11.86 -12.77 6.97
CA ILE A 104 -10.86 -13.46 6.15
C ILE A 104 -10.77 -12.73 4.81
N ARG A 105 -9.53 -12.43 4.37
CA ARG A 105 -9.30 -11.82 3.05
C ARG A 105 -9.91 -12.70 1.94
N THR A 106 -10.83 -12.11 1.18
CA THR A 106 -11.60 -12.80 0.12
C THR A 106 -11.00 -12.69 -1.28
N VAL A 107 -10.02 -11.81 -1.51
CA VAL A 107 -9.44 -11.58 -2.84
C VAL A 107 -7.93 -11.69 -2.84
N SER A 108 -7.41 -12.56 -3.73
CA SER A 108 -5.99 -12.83 -4.00
C SER A 108 -5.26 -11.66 -4.62
#